data_AF-A0AAD7UC50-F1
#
_entry.id   AF-A0AAD7UC50-F1
#
_cell.length_a   1.000
_cell.length_b   1.000
_cell.length_c   1.000
_cell.angle_alpha   90.00
_cell.angle_beta   90.00
_cell.angle_gamma   90.00
#
_symmetry.space_group_name_H-M   'P 1'
#
loop_
_entity.id
_entity.type
_entity.pdbx_description
1 polymer ?
#
loop_
_entity_poly.entity_id
_entity_poly.type
_entity_poly.pdbx_seq_one_letter_code
_entity_poly.pdbx_strand_id
1 'polypeptide(L)'
;MPKRSRKDTDPAAKELFKGTGIVVVVKEKSPVQAATWRRRLGEALQGVFTASEVYESMAVDEKTTHVVCAVEWEEALAEHIDTLIGSRTVAVVAGEWLYQAIGRHAFPVESDHRWKSSPNRRKREGAATARFSDDDDDDDEEEVVVFAKYACMRATTVEGNVNSRITGYLCELGSWWEFGILDADEEGPYRARVAILCKIVSLLKVWPVELTPQTWSTERRKLAKQYHVDERSTSKNGGWLVLLDALVAGKEPTRPDTVEKWSADPRRRAVRGMRLLKCGIGREEARRLEDRGVSGGEDLVARRDDPDLDVPENVQRALRLALVGPSARPMDETETLAFVGALLAAAAAASLKAEIVGSYRRGKIGGHDLDILLAPQCDPSVDTDRVPPQREIRDAHFDDFFATLALSSPLGVQEELRGIGHGKVKHSKRDDRLIVRHVVFRSLAVPGAFRHVDVVLAPPSIWAHALLGWSGSRNFQRSIREFTSHCHDHNWRDTKGIEIKGKRGWNLDANGERTFPAVEGRALDLRRREHWHWSQAGLFIVSGSTTSKDRPILHLYEEDNAHFQKEADIFHFFGLDYRAPRERCA
;
A
#
# COMPACT_ATOMS: atom_id res chain seq x y z
N MET A 1 -25.16 -11.95 13.43
CA MET A 1 -25.43 -10.52 13.71
C MET A 1 -25.63 -9.76 12.39
N PRO A 2 -26.67 -8.93 12.25
CA PRO A 2 -26.92 -8.18 11.02
C PRO A 2 -25.97 -6.97 10.90
N LYS A 3 -25.70 -6.57 9.65
CA LYS A 3 -24.87 -5.44 9.23
C LYS A 3 -25.11 -4.22 10.12
N ARG A 4 -24.09 -3.77 10.88
CA ARG A 4 -24.14 -2.47 11.56
C ARG A 4 -24.18 -1.38 10.49
N SER A 5 -25.36 -0.79 10.30
CA SER A 5 -25.52 0.53 9.69
C SER A 5 -24.55 1.51 10.35
N ARG A 6 -24.18 2.60 9.65
CA ARG A 6 -23.46 3.75 10.21
C ARG A 6 -24.25 4.25 11.43
N LYS A 7 -24.04 3.64 12.60
CA LYS A 7 -24.84 3.85 13.79
C LYS A 7 -24.78 5.32 14.15
N ASP A 8 -25.94 5.86 14.48
CA ASP A 8 -26.05 7.05 15.30
C ASP A 8 -25.02 6.99 16.43
N THR A 9 -24.48 8.16 16.74
CA THR A 9 -23.53 8.35 17.84
C THR A 9 -24.06 7.66 19.08
N ASP A 10 -23.18 6.91 19.75
CA ASP A 10 -23.48 6.19 20.98
C ASP A 10 -24.32 7.08 21.92
N PRO A 11 -25.50 6.64 22.39
CA PRO A 11 -26.30 7.38 23.35
C PRO A 11 -25.49 7.89 24.55
N ALA A 12 -24.46 7.14 24.98
CA ALA A 12 -23.57 7.55 26.06
C ALA A 12 -22.76 8.81 25.71
N ALA A 13 -22.35 8.98 24.45
CA ALA A 13 -21.67 10.20 24.01
C ALA A 13 -22.62 11.41 23.98
N LYS A 14 -23.90 11.22 23.65
CA LYS A 14 -24.89 12.32 23.72
C LYS A 14 -25.19 12.73 25.16
N GLU A 15 -25.29 11.74 26.06
CA GLU A 15 -25.53 12.02 27.49
C GLU A 15 -24.35 12.76 28.12
N LEU A 16 -23.10 12.48 27.69
CA LEU A 16 -21.90 13.19 28.14
C LEU A 16 -22.00 14.71 27.94
N PHE A 17 -22.58 15.15 26.81
CA PHE A 17 -22.68 16.57 26.46
C PHE A 17 -24.00 17.22 26.95
N LYS A 18 -24.84 16.49 27.68
CA LYS A 18 -26.11 17.03 28.16
C LYS A 18 -25.87 18.19 29.12
N GLY A 19 -26.53 19.31 28.86
CA GLY A 19 -26.34 20.54 29.64
C GLY A 19 -25.10 21.36 29.24
N THR A 20 -24.33 20.92 28.25
CA THR A 20 -23.25 21.72 27.66
C THR A 20 -23.72 22.44 26.40
N GLY A 21 -23.24 23.66 26.17
CA GLY A 21 -23.41 24.38 24.90
C GLY A 21 -22.08 24.42 24.16
N ILE A 22 -22.05 23.84 22.97
CA ILE A 22 -20.84 23.68 22.16
C ILE A 22 -21.03 24.43 20.84
N VAL A 23 -20.11 25.35 20.59
CA VAL A 23 -19.91 25.97 19.29
C VAL A 23 -18.70 25.33 18.64
N VAL A 24 -18.79 24.93 17.37
CA VAL A 24 -17.67 24.33 16.63
C VAL A 24 -17.23 25.26 15.50
N VAL A 25 -15.98 25.68 15.52
CA VAL A 25 -15.38 26.49 14.45
C VAL A 25 -14.63 25.57 13.48
N VAL A 26 -14.97 25.62 12.20
CA VAL A 26 -14.45 24.76 11.13
C VAL A 26 -13.85 25.58 9.99
N LYS A 27 -12.97 24.97 9.19
CA LYS A 27 -12.33 25.67 8.06
C LYS A 27 -13.34 26.02 6.97
N GLU A 28 -14.19 25.05 6.64
CA GLU A 28 -15.27 25.20 5.66
C GLU A 28 -16.53 24.57 6.25
N LYS A 29 -17.66 25.25 6.09
CA LYS A 29 -18.96 24.78 6.57
C LYS A 29 -19.67 24.03 5.46
N SER A 30 -19.66 22.69 5.54
CA SER A 30 -20.51 21.86 4.69
C SER A 30 -21.78 21.41 5.43
N PRO A 31 -22.93 21.29 4.75
CA PRO A 31 -24.16 20.73 5.34
C PRO A 31 -23.95 19.35 5.97
N VAL A 32 -23.05 18.55 5.37
CA VAL A 32 -22.70 17.21 5.85
C VAL A 32 -21.96 17.26 7.19
N GLN A 33 -21.00 18.17 7.37
CA GLN A 33 -20.29 18.33 8.64
C GLN A 33 -21.22 18.85 9.73
N ALA A 34 -22.07 19.83 9.44
CA ALA A 34 -23.06 20.32 10.39
C ALA A 34 -24.03 19.21 10.83
N ALA A 35 -24.54 18.42 9.89
CA ALA A 35 -25.37 17.26 10.19
C ALA A 35 -24.63 16.19 10.99
N THR A 36 -23.33 16.00 10.73
CA THR A 36 -22.48 15.05 11.46
C THR A 36 -22.27 15.49 12.90
N TRP A 37 -21.95 16.77 13.13
CA TRP A 37 -21.79 17.31 14.48
C TRP A 37 -23.11 17.30 15.24
N ARG A 38 -24.22 17.67 14.62
CA ARG A 38 -25.55 17.63 15.23
C ARG A 38 -25.94 16.21 15.64
N ARG A 39 -25.60 15.21 14.82
CA ARG A 39 -25.81 13.80 15.20
C ARG A 39 -24.96 13.40 16.39
N ARG A 40 -23.73 13.92 16.50
CA ARG A 40 -22.76 13.59 17.56
C ARG A 40 -23.08 14.22 18.90
N LEU A 41 -23.39 15.51 18.89
CA LEU A 41 -23.54 16.31 20.09
C LEU A 41 -25.01 16.52 20.46
N GLY A 42 -25.94 16.22 19.56
CA GLY A 42 -27.37 16.40 19.80
C GLY A 42 -27.71 17.86 20.05
N GLU A 43 -28.44 18.12 21.14
CA GLU A 43 -28.86 19.46 21.57
C GLU A 43 -27.70 20.30 22.10
N ALA A 44 -26.56 19.69 22.43
CA ALA A 44 -25.39 20.42 22.88
C ALA A 44 -24.75 21.27 21.76
N LEU A 45 -24.97 20.92 20.48
CA LEU A 45 -24.45 21.73 19.37
C LEU A 45 -25.31 22.98 19.15
N GLN A 46 -24.76 24.13 19.50
CA GLN A 46 -25.41 25.42 19.27
C GLN A 46 -25.16 25.97 17.87
N GLY A 47 -23.98 25.70 17.30
CA GLY A 47 -23.67 26.15 15.96
C GLY A 47 -22.36 25.61 15.40
N VAL A 48 -22.26 25.65 14.07
CA VAL A 48 -21.03 25.38 13.33
C VAL A 48 -20.73 26.62 12.50
N PHE A 49 -19.57 27.21 12.74
CA PHE A 49 -19.16 28.47 12.13
C PHE A 49 -17.83 28.29 11.39
N THR A 50 -17.66 29.02 10.30
CA THR A 50 -16.35 29.26 9.70
C THR A 50 -15.62 30.38 10.44
N ALA A 51 -14.30 30.48 10.27
CA ALA A 51 -13.53 31.60 10.82
C ALA A 51 -14.12 32.96 10.41
N SER A 52 -14.53 33.14 9.15
CA SER A 52 -15.16 34.37 8.66
C SER A 52 -16.49 34.66 9.34
N GLU A 53 -17.36 33.66 9.50
CA GLU A 53 -18.63 33.83 10.22
C GLU A 53 -18.41 34.19 11.70
N VAL A 54 -17.30 33.71 12.30
CA VAL A 54 -16.90 34.10 13.65
C VAL A 54 -16.61 35.59 13.74
N TYR A 55 -15.81 36.12 12.82
CA TYR A 55 -15.50 37.55 12.77
C TYR A 55 -16.72 38.45 12.51
N GLU A 56 -17.67 37.98 11.72
CA GLU A 56 -18.79 38.80 11.26
C GLU A 56 -19.99 38.79 12.21
N SER A 57 -20.30 37.64 12.82
CA SER A 57 -21.64 37.45 13.41
C SER A 57 -21.76 36.38 14.48
N MET A 58 -20.68 35.76 14.96
CA MET A 58 -20.82 34.73 15.98
C MET A 58 -21.27 35.34 17.31
N ALA A 59 -22.54 35.11 17.63
CA ALA A 59 -23.09 35.35 18.96
C ALA A 59 -22.85 34.11 19.83
N VAL A 60 -22.15 34.29 20.95
CA VAL A 60 -22.01 33.26 21.98
C VAL A 60 -23.25 33.34 22.88
N ASP A 61 -24.09 32.30 22.82
CA ASP A 61 -25.26 32.16 23.70
C ASP A 61 -24.80 32.00 25.16
N GLU A 62 -25.59 32.45 26.14
CA GLU A 62 -25.28 32.29 27.58
C GLU A 62 -25.10 30.83 28.00
N LYS A 63 -25.73 29.90 27.27
CA LYS A 63 -25.59 28.45 27.49
C LYS A 63 -24.30 27.87 26.90
N THR A 64 -23.54 28.64 26.13
CA THR A 64 -22.28 28.17 25.55
C THR A 64 -21.28 27.93 26.65
N THR A 65 -20.80 26.69 26.78
CA THR A 65 -19.75 26.31 27.72
C THR A 65 -18.41 26.06 27.02
N HIS A 66 -18.43 25.70 25.74
CA HIS A 66 -17.22 25.41 24.97
C HIS A 66 -17.26 26.02 23.56
N VAL A 67 -16.13 26.57 23.13
CA VAL A 67 -15.83 26.85 21.73
C VAL A 67 -14.73 25.91 21.27
N VAL A 68 -15.09 25.00 20.36
CA VAL A 68 -14.18 23.98 19.82
C VAL A 68 -13.64 24.46 18.46
N CYS A 69 -12.38 24.85 18.42
CA CYS A 69 -11.70 25.27 17.20
C CYS A 69 -11.06 24.08 16.47
N ALA A 70 -11.70 23.63 15.40
CA ALA A 70 -11.19 22.60 14.48
C ALA A 70 -10.51 23.20 13.23
N VAL A 71 -10.16 24.48 13.30
CA VAL A 71 -9.33 25.17 12.31
C VAL A 71 -7.86 25.16 12.74
N GLU A 72 -6.98 25.34 11.76
CA GLU A 72 -5.59 25.70 12.07
C GLU A 72 -5.57 27.00 12.89
N TRP A 73 -4.61 27.11 13.79
CA TRP A 73 -4.55 28.23 14.71
C TRP A 73 -4.27 29.53 13.96
N GLU A 74 -5.06 30.55 14.25
CA GLU A 74 -4.92 31.90 13.73
C GLU A 74 -5.02 32.86 14.92
N GLU A 75 -3.95 33.62 15.19
CA GLU A 75 -3.83 34.48 16.38
C GLU A 75 -4.98 35.48 16.49
N ALA A 76 -5.29 36.13 15.37
CA ALA A 76 -6.39 37.07 15.26
C ALA A 76 -7.74 36.41 15.56
N LEU A 77 -7.91 35.12 15.26
CA LEU A 77 -9.17 34.41 15.50
C LEU A 77 -9.29 34.02 16.98
N ALA A 78 -8.18 33.65 17.61
CA ALA A 78 -8.11 33.41 19.04
C ALA A 78 -8.42 34.68 19.84
N GLU A 79 -7.77 35.79 19.53
CA GLU A 79 -8.04 37.08 20.19
C GLU A 79 -9.48 37.54 19.97
N HIS A 80 -10.02 37.34 18.77
CA HIS A 80 -11.40 37.69 18.48
C HIS A 80 -12.39 36.82 19.24
N ILE A 81 -12.17 35.51 19.32
CA ILE A 81 -13.00 34.60 20.12
C ILE A 81 -12.92 34.95 21.61
N ASP A 82 -11.73 35.23 22.14
CA ASP A 82 -11.56 35.67 23.53
C ASP A 82 -12.31 37.00 23.78
N THR A 83 -12.29 37.92 22.81
CA THR A 83 -13.05 39.18 22.88
C THR A 83 -14.56 38.94 22.86
N LEU A 84 -15.05 38.06 21.98
CA LEU A 84 -16.47 37.70 21.87
C LEU A 84 -17.00 37.00 23.13
N ILE A 85 -16.18 36.16 23.74
CA ILE A 85 -16.51 35.45 24.97
C ILE A 85 -16.41 36.37 26.19
N GLY A 86 -15.46 37.31 26.18
CA GLY A 86 -15.18 38.22 27.28
C GLY A 86 -14.77 37.47 28.55
N SER A 87 -15.28 37.89 29.71
CA SER A 87 -15.00 37.26 31.01
C SER A 87 -15.85 36.03 31.32
N ARG A 88 -16.59 35.48 30.34
CA ARG A 88 -17.46 34.31 30.56
C ARG A 88 -16.62 33.06 30.78
N THR A 89 -17.15 32.12 31.55
CA THR A 89 -16.52 30.81 31.82
C THR A 89 -16.72 29.86 30.64
N VAL A 90 -16.28 30.27 29.44
CA VAL A 90 -16.35 29.45 28.23
C VAL A 90 -14.95 28.93 27.90
N ALA A 91 -14.82 27.61 27.80
CA ALA A 91 -13.56 26.99 27.46
C ALA A 91 -13.32 27.02 25.95
N VAL A 92 -12.21 27.62 25.51
CA VAL A 92 -11.78 27.59 24.11
C VAL A 92 -10.76 26.46 23.95
N VAL A 93 -11.14 25.40 23.22
CA VAL A 93 -10.38 24.16 23.10
C VAL A 93 -10.16 23.76 21.64
N ALA A 94 -9.09 23.02 21.37
CA ALA A 94 -8.82 22.49 20.04
C ALA A 94 -9.77 21.34 19.67
N GLY A 95 -9.96 21.10 18.37
CA GLY A 95 -10.81 20.03 17.84
C GLY A 95 -10.53 18.64 18.41
N GLU A 96 -9.27 18.35 18.76
CA GLU A 96 -8.81 17.12 19.39
C GLU A 96 -9.52 16.82 20.71
N TRP A 97 -9.86 17.85 21.50
CA TRP A 97 -10.59 17.69 22.76
C TRP A 97 -11.93 17.00 22.52
N LEU A 98 -12.67 17.48 21.52
CA LEU A 98 -13.99 16.96 21.18
C LEU A 98 -13.92 15.53 20.64
N TYR A 99 -12.90 15.23 19.82
CA TYR A 99 -12.69 13.87 19.32
C TYR A 99 -12.34 12.89 20.46
N GLN A 100 -11.53 13.31 21.43
CA GLN A 100 -11.20 12.50 22.59
C GLN A 100 -12.40 12.33 23.53
N ALA A 101 -13.18 13.38 23.75
CA ALA A 101 -14.39 13.32 24.57
C ALA A 101 -15.39 12.28 24.03
N ILE A 102 -15.64 12.32 22.71
CA ILE A 102 -16.51 11.35 22.04
C ILE A 102 -15.93 9.94 22.09
N GLY A 103 -14.61 9.79 21.89
CA GLY A 103 -13.97 8.48 21.83
C GLY A 103 -13.83 7.79 23.19
N ARG A 104 -13.70 8.55 24.28
CA ARG A 104 -13.50 8.05 25.64
C ARG A 104 -14.79 8.05 26.48
N HIS A 105 -15.85 8.69 26.00
CA HIS A 105 -17.07 8.95 26.76
C HIS A 105 -16.81 9.69 28.08
N ALA A 106 -15.82 10.60 28.08
CA ALA A 106 -15.44 11.42 29.23
C ALA A 106 -14.76 12.70 28.75
N PHE A 107 -14.98 13.84 29.42
CA PHE A 107 -14.31 15.09 29.09
C PHE A 107 -12.81 15.01 29.40
N PRO A 108 -11.93 15.23 28.41
CA PRO A 108 -10.50 15.43 28.67
C PRO A 108 -10.29 16.71 29.49
N VAL A 109 -9.17 16.79 30.20
CA VAL A 109 -8.79 17.99 30.95
C VAL A 109 -8.62 19.16 29.98
N GLU A 110 -9.44 20.20 30.13
CA GLU A 110 -9.50 21.33 29.19
C GLU A 110 -8.15 22.05 29.03
N SER A 111 -7.36 22.17 30.10
CA SER A 111 -6.05 22.86 30.08
C SER A 111 -5.05 22.23 29.11
N ASP A 112 -5.17 20.91 28.88
CA ASP A 112 -4.31 20.15 27.98
C ASP A 112 -4.65 20.40 26.52
N HIS A 113 -5.88 20.87 26.27
CA HIS A 113 -6.43 21.13 24.96
C HIS A 113 -6.81 22.59 24.73
N ARG A 114 -6.51 23.47 25.68
CA ARG A 114 -6.78 24.89 25.56
C ARG A 114 -6.17 25.38 24.26
N TRP A 115 -6.96 26.12 23.50
CA TRP A 115 -6.51 26.70 22.24
C TRP A 115 -5.56 27.86 22.55
N LYS A 116 -4.31 27.53 22.91
CA LYS A 116 -3.32 28.49 23.39
C LYS A 116 -2.75 29.31 22.23
N SER A 117 -2.55 30.61 22.45
CA SER A 117 -1.61 31.41 21.68
C SER A 117 -0.23 30.74 21.75
N SER A 118 0.44 30.59 20.60
CA SER A 118 1.81 30.08 20.64
C SER A 118 2.71 30.79 19.64
N PRO A 119 3.66 31.60 20.12
CA PRO A 119 4.87 31.98 19.38
C PRO A 119 5.74 30.76 18.99
N ASN A 120 5.43 29.56 19.47
CA ASN A 120 6.27 28.37 19.35
C ASN A 120 5.79 27.32 18.32
N ARG A 121 4.75 27.60 17.53
CA ARG A 121 4.37 26.64 16.45
C ARG A 121 5.35 26.68 15.27
N ARG A 122 5.95 27.83 14.94
CA ARG A 122 7.04 27.92 13.95
C ARG A 122 8.33 27.21 14.37
N LYS A 123 8.56 27.00 15.67
CA LYS A 123 9.69 26.19 16.14
C LYS A 123 9.41 24.68 16.10
N ARG A 124 8.16 24.21 16.03
CA ARG A 124 7.86 22.76 16.05
C ARG A 124 8.09 22.03 14.72
N GLU A 125 8.19 22.75 13.60
CA GLU A 125 8.55 22.14 12.30
C GLU A 125 10.06 22.17 12.03
N GLY A 126 10.84 22.89 12.86
CA GLY A 126 12.31 22.83 12.91
C GLY A 126 12.88 22.20 14.19
N ALA A 127 12.04 21.78 15.14
CA ALA A 127 12.44 21.22 16.44
C ALA A 127 11.75 19.88 16.71
N ALA A 128 12.06 18.88 15.88
CA ALA A 128 11.92 17.48 16.28
C ALA A 128 13.04 17.03 17.27
N THR A 129 13.87 17.96 17.75
CA THR A 129 15.08 17.68 18.55
C THR A 129 15.18 18.48 19.86
N ALA A 130 14.09 19.03 20.42
CA ALA A 130 14.18 19.63 21.75
C ALA A 130 12.88 19.47 22.54
N ARG A 131 12.87 18.48 23.45
CA ARG A 131 12.34 18.55 24.83
C ARG A 131 12.48 17.20 25.54
N PHE A 132 13.52 17.08 26.36
CA PHE A 132 13.45 16.82 27.80
C PHE A 132 14.72 17.46 28.39
N SER A 133 14.56 18.65 28.99
CA SER A 133 15.60 19.26 29.82
C SER A 133 14.85 19.97 30.93
N ASP A 134 14.55 19.19 31.95
CA ASP A 134 14.35 19.60 33.34
C ASP A 134 14.46 18.28 34.11
N ASP A 135 15.71 17.84 34.23
CA ASP A 135 16.31 17.09 35.34
C ASP A 135 17.63 16.48 34.83
N ASP A 136 18.72 16.93 35.47
CA ASP A 136 20.14 16.70 35.23
C ASP A 136 20.59 15.24 35.02
N ASP A 137 20.39 14.68 33.81
CA ASP A 137 21.13 13.49 33.34
C ASP A 137 21.64 13.76 31.90
N ASP A 138 22.79 14.44 31.81
CA ASP A 138 23.60 14.64 30.59
C ASP A 138 24.20 13.29 30.09
N ASP A 139 23.37 12.28 29.88
CA ASP A 139 23.76 11.05 29.19
C ASP A 139 23.63 11.30 27.68
N ASP A 140 24.76 11.57 27.02
CA ASP A 140 25.00 11.60 25.58
C ASP A 140 23.87 10.99 24.72
N GLU A 141 22.86 11.80 24.36
CA GLU A 141 21.78 11.35 23.46
C GLU A 141 22.37 11.14 22.05
N GLU A 142 22.84 9.91 21.81
CA GLU A 142 23.31 9.44 20.50
C GLU A 142 22.29 9.83 19.42
N GLU A 143 22.72 10.62 18.44
CA GLU A 143 21.87 11.13 17.37
C GLU A 143 21.17 9.97 16.64
N VAL A 144 19.86 9.82 16.86
CA VAL A 144 19.11 8.70 16.28
C VAL A 144 18.83 8.98 14.81
N VAL A 145 19.55 8.27 13.94
CA VAL A 145 19.30 8.29 12.50
C VAL A 145 17.88 7.78 12.22
N VAL A 146 17.01 8.67 11.71
CA VAL A 146 15.67 8.30 11.26
C VAL A 146 15.71 7.92 9.79
N PHE A 147 15.34 6.68 9.49
CA PHE A 147 15.28 6.21 8.10
C PHE A 147 14.14 6.90 7.34
N ALA A 148 14.34 7.07 6.03
CA ALA A 148 13.29 7.57 5.16
C ALA A 148 12.01 6.72 5.29
N LYS A 149 10.85 7.37 5.45
CA LYS A 149 9.53 6.72 5.63
C LYS A 149 9.21 5.70 4.53
N TYR A 150 9.50 6.05 3.28
CA TYR A 150 9.15 5.25 2.10
C TYR A 150 10.26 4.29 1.72
N ALA A 151 9.92 3.02 1.48
CA ALA A 151 10.85 2.00 1.04
C ALA A 151 11.52 2.34 -0.31
N CYS A 152 10.83 3.09 -1.18
CA CYS A 152 11.41 3.54 -2.45
C CYS A 152 12.59 4.52 -2.29
N MET A 153 12.76 5.11 -1.10
CA MET A 153 13.87 5.99 -0.77
C MET A 153 15.04 5.26 -0.09
N ARG A 154 14.89 3.96 0.22
CA ARG A 154 15.89 3.17 0.92
C ARG A 154 16.53 2.16 -0.04
N ALA A 155 17.82 1.89 0.13
CA ALA A 155 18.49 0.79 -0.56
C ALA A 155 18.31 -0.48 0.27
N THR A 156 17.46 -1.40 -0.20
CA THR A 156 17.20 -2.69 0.45
C THR A 156 17.75 -3.82 -0.42
N THR A 157 18.84 -4.44 -0.01
CA THR A 157 19.45 -5.59 -0.70
C THR A 157 19.04 -6.91 -0.03
N VAL A 158 19.27 -8.04 -0.71
CA VAL A 158 19.03 -9.36 -0.12
C VAL A 158 20.09 -9.65 0.95
N GLU A 159 21.34 -9.35 0.64
CA GLU A 159 22.52 -9.59 1.45
C GLU A 159 22.60 -8.65 2.66
N GLY A 160 22.03 -7.45 2.56
CA GLY A 160 22.04 -6.44 3.62
C GLY A 160 21.06 -6.73 4.77
N ASN A 161 20.20 -7.75 4.65
CA ASN A 161 19.24 -8.10 5.69
C ASN A 161 19.89 -8.94 6.80
N VAL A 162 20.63 -8.27 7.68
CA VAL A 162 21.21 -8.89 8.89
C VAL A 162 20.13 -9.37 9.88
N ASN A 163 18.88 -8.92 9.72
CA ASN A 163 17.73 -9.28 10.54
C ASN A 163 16.83 -10.35 9.87
N SER A 164 17.40 -11.23 9.06
CA SER A 164 16.68 -12.24 8.25
C SER A 164 15.81 -13.18 9.09
N ARG A 165 16.25 -13.57 10.29
CA ARG A 165 15.46 -14.40 11.22
C ARG A 165 14.15 -13.72 11.63
N ILE A 166 14.22 -12.48 12.10
CA ILE A 166 13.06 -11.71 12.58
C ILE A 166 12.17 -11.33 11.40
N THR A 167 12.76 -10.81 10.33
CA THR A 167 12.00 -10.44 9.12
C THR A 167 11.34 -11.65 8.47
N GLY A 168 11.97 -12.84 8.53
CA GLY A 168 11.39 -14.11 8.10
C GLY A 168 10.15 -14.50 8.91
N TYR A 169 10.25 -14.46 10.25
CA TYR A 169 9.10 -14.69 11.12
C TYR A 169 7.94 -13.73 10.82
N LEU A 170 8.24 -12.44 10.69
CA LEU A 170 7.24 -11.43 10.38
C LEU A 170 6.64 -11.60 8.98
N CYS A 171 7.41 -12.02 7.97
CA CYS A 171 6.87 -12.37 6.66
C CYS A 171 5.89 -13.55 6.77
N GLU A 172 6.23 -14.58 7.54
CA GLU A 172 5.36 -15.73 7.76
C GLU A 172 4.08 -15.35 8.51
N LEU A 173 4.20 -14.52 9.54
CA LEU A 173 3.06 -13.93 10.26
C LEU A 173 2.13 -13.15 9.32
N GLY A 174 2.71 -12.35 8.42
CA GLY A 174 1.96 -11.63 7.39
C GLY A 174 1.23 -12.58 6.43
N SER A 175 1.88 -13.68 6.03
CA SER A 175 1.26 -14.74 5.22
C SER A 175 0.08 -15.38 5.94
N TRP A 176 0.21 -15.68 7.24
CA TRP A 176 -0.90 -16.16 8.06
C TRP A 176 -2.05 -15.17 8.08
N TRP A 177 -1.79 -13.89 8.37
CA TRP A 177 -2.83 -12.87 8.38
C TRP A 177 -3.45 -12.59 7.00
N GLU A 178 -2.77 -12.88 5.89
CA GLU A 178 -3.33 -12.71 4.56
C GLU A 178 -4.15 -13.93 4.12
N PHE A 179 -3.65 -15.14 4.41
CA PHE A 179 -4.15 -16.39 3.83
C PHE A 179 -4.89 -17.30 4.82
N GLY A 180 -4.60 -17.22 6.12
CA GLY A 180 -5.22 -18.03 7.18
C GLY A 180 -6.43 -17.39 7.90
N ILE A 181 -6.98 -16.30 7.36
CA ILE A 181 -8.22 -15.70 7.87
C ILE A 181 -9.40 -16.62 7.58
N LEU A 182 -10.20 -16.90 8.62
CA LEU A 182 -11.46 -17.62 8.47
C LEU A 182 -12.59 -16.61 8.22
N ASP A 183 -12.78 -15.63 9.09
CA ASP A 183 -14.00 -14.84 9.07
C ASP A 183 -13.91 -13.55 8.25
N ALA A 184 -15.08 -13.04 7.84
CA ALA A 184 -15.16 -11.83 7.01
C ALA A 184 -14.83 -10.55 7.79
N ASP A 185 -15.14 -10.53 9.08
CA ASP A 185 -14.87 -9.44 10.01
C ASP A 185 -13.40 -9.35 10.43
N GLU A 186 -12.65 -10.45 10.34
CA GLU A 186 -11.19 -10.49 10.52
C GLU A 186 -10.43 -9.75 9.39
N GLU A 187 -10.98 -9.73 8.16
CA GLU A 187 -10.27 -9.25 6.97
C GLU A 187 -9.83 -7.79 7.04
N GLY A 188 -10.74 -6.90 7.46
CA GLY A 188 -10.45 -5.47 7.54
C GLY A 188 -9.28 -5.17 8.48
N PRO A 189 -9.36 -5.60 9.76
CA PRO A 189 -8.29 -5.45 10.74
C PRO A 189 -6.96 -6.04 10.28
N TYR A 190 -6.94 -7.28 9.81
CA TYR A 190 -5.68 -7.93 9.42
C TYR A 190 -5.08 -7.37 8.13
N ARG A 191 -5.91 -6.95 7.16
CA ARG A 191 -5.40 -6.26 5.96
C ARG A 191 -4.67 -4.97 6.30
N ALA A 192 -5.19 -4.20 7.25
CA ALA A 192 -4.50 -3.00 7.75
C ALA A 192 -3.20 -3.37 8.49
N ARG A 193 -3.20 -4.44 9.30
CA ARG A 193 -2.00 -4.94 9.98
C ARG A 193 -0.94 -5.42 9.01
N VAL A 194 -1.29 -6.19 7.98
CA VAL A 194 -0.37 -6.63 6.92
C VAL A 194 0.26 -5.43 6.22
N ALA A 195 -0.52 -4.38 5.93
CA ALA A 195 0.03 -3.17 5.31
C ALA A 195 1.08 -2.48 6.18
N ILE A 196 0.86 -2.37 7.49
CA ILE A 196 1.84 -1.83 8.44
C ILE A 196 3.03 -2.76 8.61
N LEU A 197 2.78 -4.07 8.74
CA LEU A 197 3.80 -5.10 8.87
C LEU A 197 4.79 -5.08 7.70
N CYS A 198 4.30 -4.92 6.45
CA CYS A 198 5.19 -4.76 5.30
C CYS A 198 6.13 -3.56 5.44
N LYS A 199 5.68 -2.45 6.03
CA LYS A 199 6.52 -1.26 6.26
C LYS A 199 7.58 -1.53 7.31
N ILE A 200 7.20 -2.19 8.41
CA ILE A 200 8.11 -2.57 9.50
C ILE A 200 9.14 -3.57 9.01
N VAL A 201 8.73 -4.65 8.33
CA VAL A 201 9.65 -5.64 7.76
C VAL A 201 10.64 -4.99 6.82
N SER A 202 10.19 -4.08 5.94
CA SER A 202 11.09 -3.38 5.03
C SER A 202 12.06 -2.42 5.73
N LEU A 203 11.66 -1.82 6.85
CA LEU A 203 12.56 -1.04 7.71
C LEU A 203 13.61 -1.95 8.35
N LEU A 204 13.19 -3.08 8.92
CA LEU A 204 14.09 -4.03 9.59
C LEU A 204 15.11 -4.66 8.64
N LYS A 205 14.75 -4.87 7.37
CA LYS A 205 15.65 -5.38 6.33
C LYS A 205 16.82 -4.45 6.01
N VAL A 206 16.67 -3.14 6.23
CA VAL A 206 17.75 -2.16 6.03
C VAL A 206 18.40 -1.75 7.35
N TRP A 207 17.96 -2.33 8.46
CA TRP A 207 18.47 -1.99 9.77
C TRP A 207 19.91 -2.50 9.89
N PRO A 208 20.89 -1.62 10.18
CA PRO A 208 22.32 -1.95 10.03
C PRO A 208 22.87 -2.85 11.13
N VAL A 209 22.15 -2.94 12.26
CA VAL A 209 22.55 -3.72 13.43
C VAL A 209 21.71 -5.00 13.51
N GLU A 210 22.34 -6.13 13.78
CA GLU A 210 21.60 -7.36 14.09
C GLU A 210 20.89 -7.18 15.45
N LEU A 211 19.58 -7.44 15.47
CA LEU A 211 18.77 -7.33 16.67
C LEU A 211 18.92 -8.60 17.52
N THR A 212 19.84 -8.52 18.49
CA THR A 212 20.16 -9.57 19.45
C THR A 212 19.82 -9.10 20.87
N PRO A 213 19.68 -10.00 21.87
CA PRO A 213 19.47 -9.59 23.25
C PRO A 213 20.48 -8.55 23.77
N GLN A 214 21.71 -8.58 23.25
CA GLN A 214 22.80 -7.67 23.64
C GLN A 214 22.63 -6.27 23.03
N THR A 215 22.17 -6.17 21.77
CA THR A 215 21.99 -4.87 21.10
C THR A 215 20.59 -4.28 21.35
N TRP A 216 19.65 -5.10 21.83
CA TRP A 216 18.23 -4.77 21.82
C TRP A 216 17.86 -3.53 22.61
N SER A 217 18.42 -3.30 23.80
CA SER A 217 18.03 -2.14 24.63
C SER A 217 18.27 -0.81 23.90
N THR A 218 19.43 -0.68 23.26
CA THR A 218 19.80 0.49 22.46
C THR A 218 18.99 0.55 21.17
N GLU A 219 18.95 -0.53 20.40
CA GLU A 219 18.29 -0.55 19.10
C GLU A 219 16.76 -0.42 19.21
N ARG A 220 16.14 -0.91 20.29
CA ARG A 220 14.72 -0.73 20.60
C ARG A 220 14.37 0.75 20.78
N ARG A 221 15.20 1.53 21.48
CA ARG A 221 15.01 2.98 21.63
C ARG A 221 15.13 3.69 20.29
N LYS A 222 16.10 3.30 19.46
CA LYS A 222 16.28 3.83 18.10
C LYS A 222 15.09 3.49 17.20
N LEU A 223 14.58 2.26 17.28
CA LEU A 223 13.40 1.79 16.54
C LEU A 223 12.12 2.50 16.96
N ALA A 224 11.93 2.79 18.25
CA ALA A 224 10.76 3.50 18.76
C ALA A 224 10.62 4.94 18.23
N LYS A 225 11.71 5.52 17.72
CA LYS A 225 11.73 6.83 17.06
C LYS A 225 11.48 6.74 15.53
N GLN A 226 11.37 5.54 14.96
CA GLN A 226 11.18 5.35 13.51
C GLN A 226 9.71 5.44 13.09
N TYR A 227 9.49 5.76 11.82
CA TYR A 227 8.15 5.72 11.24
C TYR A 227 7.53 4.32 11.36
N HIS A 228 6.24 4.27 11.71
CA HIS A 228 5.43 3.06 11.84
C HIS A 228 5.78 2.15 13.03
N VAL A 229 6.81 2.49 13.81
CA VAL A 229 7.24 1.77 15.00
C VAL A 229 7.17 2.74 16.19
N ASP A 230 5.97 3.03 16.68
CA ASP A 230 5.77 3.81 17.91
C ASP A 230 5.23 2.92 19.03
N GLU A 231 5.48 3.32 20.29
CA GLU A 231 4.90 2.65 21.47
C GLU A 231 3.37 2.72 21.49
N ARG A 232 2.78 3.66 20.75
CA ARG A 232 1.33 3.89 20.63
C ARG A 232 0.66 3.15 19.46
N SER A 233 1.39 2.53 18.53
CA SER A 233 0.86 1.59 17.52
C SER A 233 0.37 0.29 18.15
N THR A 234 0.37 0.23 19.48
CA THR A 234 -0.33 -0.71 20.32
C THR A 234 -1.82 -0.77 19.96
N SER A 235 -2.12 -1.54 18.92
CA SER A 235 -3.33 -2.36 18.89
C SER A 235 -3.46 -3.09 20.24
N LYS A 236 -4.69 -3.44 20.66
CA LYS A 236 -5.02 -4.19 21.89
C LYS A 236 -4.19 -5.48 22.14
N ASN A 237 -3.29 -5.86 21.24
CA ASN A 237 -2.42 -7.02 21.26
C ASN A 237 -0.93 -6.65 21.50
N GLY A 238 -0.62 -5.60 22.28
CA GLY A 238 0.76 -5.32 22.75
C GLY A 238 1.68 -4.51 21.83
N GLY A 239 1.25 -4.10 20.62
CA GLY A 239 2.10 -3.28 19.73
C GLY A 239 3.29 -4.01 19.09
N TRP A 240 4.01 -3.33 18.21
CA TRP A 240 5.09 -3.95 17.42
C TRP A 240 6.38 -4.15 18.22
N LEU A 241 6.72 -3.21 19.09
CA LEU A 241 7.92 -3.31 19.92
C LEU A 241 7.84 -4.49 20.89
N VAL A 242 6.68 -4.80 21.47
CA VAL A 242 6.51 -5.98 22.34
C VAL A 242 6.62 -7.29 21.56
N LEU A 243 6.14 -7.31 20.31
CA LEU A 243 6.37 -8.47 19.44
C LEU A 243 7.87 -8.66 19.17
N LEU A 244 8.60 -7.57 18.87
CA LEU A 244 10.03 -7.62 18.67
C LEU A 244 10.80 -7.97 19.96
N ASP A 245 10.36 -7.47 21.12
CA ASP A 245 10.93 -7.81 22.44
C ASP A 245 10.95 -9.34 22.63
N ALA A 246 9.83 -10.02 22.31
CA ALA A 246 9.74 -11.47 22.39
C ALA A 246 10.66 -12.17 21.36
N LEU A 247 10.62 -11.75 20.09
CA LEU A 247 11.40 -12.39 19.02
C LEU A 247 12.91 -12.25 19.23
N VAL A 248 13.37 -11.08 19.68
CA VAL A 248 14.78 -10.81 19.97
C VAL A 248 15.24 -11.64 21.15
N ALA A 249 14.42 -11.74 22.20
CA ALA A 249 14.68 -12.60 23.36
C ALA A 249 14.57 -14.12 23.06
N GLY A 250 14.17 -14.52 21.85
CA GLY A 250 13.93 -15.92 21.49
C GLY A 250 12.73 -16.54 22.22
N LYS A 251 11.79 -15.71 22.67
CA LYS A 251 10.58 -16.12 23.39
C LYS A 251 9.40 -16.19 22.42
N GLU A 252 8.45 -17.07 22.70
CA GLU A 252 7.18 -17.08 22.00
C GLU A 252 6.41 -15.77 22.30
N PRO A 253 5.94 -15.02 21.30
CA PRO A 253 5.16 -13.83 21.55
C PRO A 253 3.82 -14.17 22.21
N THR A 254 3.40 -13.40 23.21
CA THR A 254 2.16 -13.67 23.97
C THR A 254 0.87 -13.39 23.19
N ARG A 255 0.98 -12.74 22.04
CA ARG A 255 -0.16 -12.35 21.19
C ARG A 255 -1.01 -13.56 20.79
N PRO A 256 -2.35 -13.44 20.67
CA PRO A 256 -3.19 -14.56 20.24
C PRO A 256 -3.04 -14.87 18.74
N ASP A 257 -2.51 -13.92 17.97
CA ASP A 257 -2.42 -13.96 16.51
C ASP A 257 -1.01 -14.27 15.99
N THR A 258 -0.23 -15.07 16.72
CA THR A 258 1.13 -15.51 16.33
C THR A 258 1.14 -16.65 15.32
N VAL A 259 2.30 -16.87 14.69
CA VAL A 259 2.52 -18.01 13.78
C VAL A 259 2.22 -19.33 14.48
N GLU A 260 2.74 -19.51 15.69
CA GLU A 260 2.55 -20.72 16.50
C GLU A 260 1.07 -21.00 16.74
N LYS A 261 0.31 -20.01 17.21
CA LYS A 261 -1.11 -20.17 17.53
C LYS A 261 -1.97 -20.39 16.29
N TRP A 262 -1.70 -19.66 15.20
CA TRP A 262 -2.45 -19.82 13.96
C TRP A 262 -2.12 -21.12 13.24
N SER A 263 -0.87 -21.57 13.29
CA SER A 263 -0.45 -22.86 12.74
C SER A 263 -0.99 -24.05 13.54
N ALA A 264 -1.27 -23.89 14.83
CA ALA A 264 -1.93 -24.92 15.63
C ALA A 264 -3.42 -25.12 15.27
N ASP A 265 -4.09 -24.10 14.71
CA ASP A 265 -5.48 -24.19 14.29
C ASP A 265 -5.61 -24.99 12.98
N PRO A 266 -6.23 -26.19 12.99
CA PRO A 266 -6.33 -27.04 11.80
C PRO A 266 -7.15 -26.39 10.69
N ARG A 267 -8.19 -25.61 11.01
CA ARG A 267 -9.03 -24.94 10.01
C ARG A 267 -8.24 -23.86 9.28
N ARG A 268 -7.49 -23.05 10.04
CA ARG A 268 -6.62 -22.02 9.46
C ARG A 268 -5.51 -22.62 8.61
N ARG A 269 -4.90 -23.75 9.04
CA ARG A 269 -3.94 -24.51 8.22
C ARG A 269 -4.56 -24.94 6.90
N ALA A 270 -5.76 -25.52 6.94
CA ALA A 270 -6.47 -25.97 5.74
C ALA A 270 -6.72 -24.80 4.77
N VAL A 271 -7.34 -23.73 5.26
CA VAL A 271 -7.66 -22.53 4.48
C VAL A 271 -6.41 -21.85 3.92
N ARG A 272 -5.35 -21.69 4.73
CA ARG A 272 -4.08 -21.12 4.28
C ARG A 272 -3.45 -22.00 3.20
N GLY A 273 -3.38 -23.32 3.43
CA GLY A 273 -2.79 -24.27 2.49
C GLY A 273 -3.46 -24.23 1.11
N MET A 274 -4.80 -24.22 1.07
CA MET A 274 -5.55 -24.11 -0.20
C MET A 274 -5.34 -22.76 -0.90
N ARG A 275 -5.32 -21.66 -0.15
CA ARG A 275 -5.13 -20.32 -0.73
C ARG A 275 -3.71 -20.06 -1.22
N LEU A 276 -2.71 -20.69 -0.61
CA LEU A 276 -1.32 -20.62 -1.05
C LEU A 276 -1.06 -21.32 -2.39
N LEU A 277 -1.95 -22.21 -2.83
CA LEU A 277 -1.88 -22.82 -4.16
C LEU A 277 -2.02 -21.80 -5.30
N LYS A 278 -2.58 -20.60 -5.02
CA LYS A 278 -2.86 -19.55 -6.01
C LYS A 278 -3.73 -20.00 -7.21
N CYS A 279 -4.45 -21.12 -7.07
CA CYS A 279 -5.26 -21.75 -8.12
C CYS A 279 -6.68 -21.17 -8.26
N GLY A 280 -6.87 -19.86 -7.99
CA GLY A 280 -8.19 -19.22 -8.06
C GLY A 280 -9.11 -19.46 -6.86
N ILE A 281 -8.60 -20.10 -5.80
CA ILE A 281 -9.36 -20.38 -4.58
C ILE A 281 -9.33 -19.15 -3.66
N GLY A 282 -10.46 -18.47 -3.59
CA GLY A 282 -10.68 -17.37 -2.64
C GLY A 282 -10.94 -17.87 -1.21
N ARG A 283 -11.08 -16.94 -0.27
CA ARG A 283 -11.38 -17.26 1.14
C ARG A 283 -12.70 -18.02 1.31
N GLU A 284 -13.76 -17.55 0.67
CA GLU A 284 -15.09 -18.16 0.80
C GLU A 284 -15.08 -19.59 0.29
N GLU A 285 -14.43 -19.81 -0.85
CA GLU A 285 -14.28 -21.14 -1.44
C GLU A 285 -13.39 -22.05 -0.58
N ALA A 286 -12.25 -21.56 -0.08
CA ALA A 286 -11.39 -22.33 0.82
C ALA A 286 -12.13 -22.78 2.08
N ARG A 287 -12.98 -21.93 2.67
CA ARG A 287 -13.81 -22.32 3.82
C ARG A 287 -14.86 -23.35 3.45
N ARG A 288 -15.56 -23.17 2.33
CA ARG A 288 -16.54 -24.15 1.83
C ARG A 288 -15.92 -25.52 1.64
N LEU A 289 -14.71 -25.59 1.08
CA LEU A 289 -13.96 -26.82 0.90
C LEU A 289 -13.51 -27.42 2.23
N GLU A 290 -13.06 -26.59 3.17
CA GLU A 290 -12.72 -27.04 4.53
C GLU A 290 -13.94 -27.59 5.29
N ASP A 291 -15.11 -26.95 5.19
CA ASP A 291 -16.38 -27.46 5.73
C ASP A 291 -16.80 -28.80 5.09
N ARG A 292 -16.29 -29.11 3.88
CA ARG A 292 -16.44 -30.41 3.19
C ARG A 292 -15.29 -31.40 3.50
N GLY A 293 -14.51 -31.12 4.52
CA GLY A 293 -13.45 -32.01 5.03
C GLY A 293 -12.14 -31.94 4.26
N VAL A 294 -11.91 -30.91 3.43
CA VAL A 294 -10.60 -30.69 2.81
C VAL A 294 -9.63 -30.12 3.86
N SER A 295 -8.58 -30.86 4.16
CA SER A 295 -7.64 -30.60 5.24
C SER A 295 -6.47 -29.68 4.87
N GLY A 296 -6.29 -29.37 3.59
CA GLY A 296 -5.23 -28.49 3.11
C GLY A 296 -5.04 -28.50 1.59
N GLY A 297 -3.99 -27.84 1.12
CA GLY A 297 -3.71 -27.70 -0.31
C GLY A 297 -3.38 -29.02 -1.00
N GLU A 298 -2.59 -29.89 -0.37
CA GLU A 298 -2.25 -31.21 -0.93
C GLU A 298 -3.46 -32.13 -1.04
N ASP A 299 -4.30 -32.16 0.00
CA ASP A 299 -5.56 -32.90 0.02
C ASP A 299 -6.51 -32.40 -1.08
N LEU A 300 -6.63 -31.07 -1.25
CA LEU A 300 -7.43 -30.50 -2.33
C LEU A 300 -6.92 -30.91 -3.72
N VAL A 301 -5.60 -30.93 -3.94
CA VAL A 301 -5.04 -31.35 -5.24
C VAL A 301 -5.28 -32.84 -5.49
N ALA A 302 -5.19 -33.67 -4.45
CA ALA A 302 -5.46 -35.11 -4.54
C ALA A 302 -6.95 -35.40 -4.83
N ARG A 303 -7.85 -34.61 -4.24
CA ARG A 303 -9.30 -34.74 -4.39
C ARG A 303 -9.90 -33.79 -5.43
N ARG A 304 -9.11 -33.14 -6.27
CA ARG A 304 -9.60 -32.11 -7.21
C ARG A 304 -10.69 -32.60 -8.17
N ASP A 305 -10.70 -33.90 -8.47
CA ASP A 305 -11.66 -34.55 -9.38
C ASP A 305 -12.82 -35.23 -8.59
N ASP A 306 -12.91 -35.01 -7.26
CA ASP A 306 -13.97 -35.51 -6.38
C ASP A 306 -15.28 -34.71 -6.63
N PRO A 307 -16.35 -35.36 -7.13
CA PRO A 307 -17.61 -34.69 -7.44
C PRO A 307 -18.27 -34.10 -6.19
N ASP A 308 -18.00 -34.64 -4.99
CA ASP A 308 -18.60 -34.16 -3.75
C ASP A 308 -18.02 -32.81 -3.32
N LEU A 309 -16.84 -32.44 -3.83
CA LEU A 309 -16.24 -31.13 -3.56
C LEU A 309 -16.82 -30.01 -4.43
N ASP A 310 -17.47 -30.33 -5.55
CA ASP A 310 -18.07 -29.36 -6.48
C ASP A 310 -17.07 -28.23 -6.83
N VAL A 311 -15.83 -28.60 -7.16
CA VAL A 311 -14.78 -27.64 -7.51
C VAL A 311 -15.04 -27.16 -8.94
N PRO A 312 -15.11 -25.84 -9.21
CA PRO A 312 -15.30 -25.33 -10.56
C PRO A 312 -14.23 -25.86 -11.54
N GLU A 313 -14.61 -26.19 -12.78
CA GLU A 313 -13.70 -26.79 -13.78
C GLU A 313 -12.42 -25.95 -14.01
N ASN A 314 -12.53 -24.62 -14.03
CA ASN A 314 -11.38 -23.73 -14.17
C ASN A 314 -10.40 -23.84 -12.99
N VAL A 315 -10.91 -24.12 -11.78
CA VAL A 315 -10.08 -24.38 -10.58
C VAL A 315 -9.53 -25.81 -10.62
N GLN A 316 -10.29 -26.81 -11.07
CA GLN A 316 -9.76 -28.17 -11.23
C GLN A 316 -8.58 -28.22 -12.20
N ARG A 317 -8.67 -27.51 -13.32
CA ARG A 317 -7.58 -27.37 -14.28
C ARG A 317 -6.35 -26.71 -13.65
N ALA A 318 -6.56 -25.65 -12.87
CA ALA A 318 -5.49 -25.01 -12.10
C ALA A 318 -4.79 -25.98 -11.14
N LEU A 319 -5.58 -26.78 -10.41
CA LEU A 319 -5.08 -27.72 -9.41
C LEU A 319 -4.23 -28.84 -10.01
N ARG A 320 -4.44 -29.22 -11.28
CA ARG A 320 -3.57 -30.16 -12.01
C ARG A 320 -2.15 -29.63 -12.22
N LEU A 321 -1.99 -28.31 -12.18
CA LEU A 321 -0.74 -27.59 -12.39
C LEU A 321 -0.23 -26.94 -11.08
N ALA A 322 -0.88 -27.23 -9.95
CA ALA A 322 -0.57 -26.60 -8.68
C ALA A 322 0.87 -26.88 -8.22
N LEU A 323 1.39 -25.93 -7.44
CA LEU A 323 2.72 -26.00 -6.82
C LEU A 323 2.76 -26.96 -5.62
N VAL A 324 2.39 -28.22 -5.83
CA VAL A 324 2.50 -29.32 -4.85
C VAL A 324 3.50 -30.37 -5.32
N GLY A 325 3.98 -31.23 -4.41
CA GLY A 325 4.94 -32.29 -4.74
C GLY A 325 6.23 -31.73 -5.36
N PRO A 326 6.71 -32.27 -6.50
CA PRO A 326 7.92 -31.75 -7.17
C PRO A 326 7.84 -30.27 -7.57
N SER A 327 6.63 -29.73 -7.75
CA SER A 327 6.41 -28.31 -8.07
C SER A 327 6.56 -27.40 -6.84
N ALA A 328 6.43 -27.93 -5.63
CA ALA A 328 6.53 -27.16 -4.39
C ALA A 328 7.96 -26.70 -4.07
N ARG A 329 8.99 -27.31 -4.67
CA ARG A 329 10.37 -26.85 -4.49
C ARG A 329 10.64 -25.59 -5.31
N PRO A 330 11.41 -24.60 -4.80
CA PRO A 330 11.91 -23.52 -5.64
C PRO A 330 12.80 -24.06 -6.77
N MET A 331 12.83 -23.34 -7.90
CA MET A 331 13.83 -23.55 -8.93
C MET A 331 15.22 -23.28 -8.36
N ASP A 332 16.17 -24.16 -8.64
CA ASP A 332 17.58 -23.90 -8.39
C ASP A 332 18.17 -23.03 -9.50
N GLU A 333 19.44 -22.62 -9.35
CA GLU A 333 20.11 -21.74 -10.31
C GLU A 333 20.20 -22.37 -11.71
N THR A 334 20.57 -23.65 -11.80
CA THR A 334 20.69 -24.38 -13.07
C THR A 334 19.36 -24.44 -13.81
N GLU A 335 18.29 -24.83 -13.11
CA GLU A 335 16.92 -24.85 -13.66
C GLU A 335 16.49 -23.44 -14.11
N THR A 336 16.73 -22.43 -13.27
CA THR A 336 16.40 -21.03 -13.58
C THR A 336 17.10 -20.55 -14.85
N LEU A 337 18.41 -20.78 -14.98
CA LEU A 337 19.20 -20.37 -16.14
C LEU A 337 18.72 -21.06 -17.43
N ALA A 338 18.31 -22.33 -17.35
CA ALA A 338 17.74 -23.03 -18.49
C ALA A 338 16.41 -22.40 -18.95
N PHE A 339 15.51 -22.07 -18.02
CA PHE A 339 14.26 -21.36 -18.31
C PHE A 339 14.52 -19.97 -18.92
N VAL A 340 15.41 -19.19 -18.31
CA VAL A 340 15.77 -17.84 -18.78
C VAL A 340 16.36 -17.91 -20.19
N GLY A 341 17.31 -18.82 -20.45
CA GLY A 341 17.92 -18.99 -21.76
C GLY A 341 16.91 -19.31 -22.84
N ALA A 342 15.98 -20.23 -22.57
CA ALA A 342 14.93 -20.60 -23.52
C ALA A 342 13.97 -19.43 -23.83
N LEU A 343 13.52 -18.71 -22.81
CA LEU A 343 12.61 -17.58 -22.98
C LEU A 343 13.26 -16.41 -23.75
N LEU A 344 14.51 -16.08 -23.43
CA LEU A 344 15.24 -15.01 -24.12
C LEU A 344 15.57 -15.38 -25.57
N ALA A 345 15.91 -16.64 -25.85
CA ALA A 345 16.13 -17.12 -27.21
C ALA A 345 14.86 -17.03 -28.06
N ALA A 346 13.71 -17.45 -27.51
CA ALA A 346 12.43 -17.34 -28.20
C ALA A 346 12.04 -15.88 -28.46
N ALA A 347 12.25 -14.99 -27.49
CA ALA A 347 11.98 -13.56 -27.67
C ALA A 347 12.87 -12.94 -28.77
N ALA A 348 14.16 -13.27 -28.79
CA ALA A 348 15.08 -12.78 -29.82
C ALA A 348 14.67 -13.26 -31.23
N ALA A 349 14.30 -14.55 -31.37
CA ALA A 349 13.83 -15.10 -32.63
C ALA A 349 12.49 -14.49 -33.10
N ALA A 350 11.61 -14.11 -32.17
CA ALA A 350 10.38 -13.36 -32.43
C ALA A 350 10.60 -11.84 -32.64
N SER A 351 11.86 -11.38 -32.73
CA SER A 351 12.22 -9.94 -32.84
C SER A 351 11.63 -9.07 -31.73
N LEU A 352 11.59 -9.61 -30.51
CA LEU A 352 11.14 -8.91 -29.31
C LEU A 352 12.33 -8.50 -28.44
N LYS A 353 12.25 -7.32 -27.84
CA LYS A 353 13.06 -6.94 -26.69
C LYS A 353 12.55 -7.73 -25.48
N ALA A 354 13.44 -8.32 -24.71
CA ALA A 354 13.08 -9.08 -23.52
C ALA A 354 13.98 -8.77 -22.33
N GLU A 355 13.40 -8.78 -21.13
CA GLU A 355 14.14 -8.68 -19.87
C GLU A 355 13.48 -9.57 -18.80
N ILE A 356 14.29 -10.34 -18.08
CA ILE A 356 13.84 -11.05 -16.89
C ILE A 356 13.57 -10.02 -15.80
N VAL A 357 12.38 -10.06 -15.22
CA VAL A 357 11.92 -9.12 -14.19
C VAL A 357 11.66 -9.86 -12.88
N GLY A 358 10.82 -9.30 -12.00
CA GLY A 358 10.46 -9.98 -10.76
C GLY A 358 11.62 -10.16 -9.78
N SER A 359 11.57 -11.25 -9.02
CA SER A 359 12.53 -11.48 -7.93
C SER A 359 13.95 -11.79 -8.41
N TYR A 360 14.10 -12.46 -9.54
CA TYR A 360 15.41 -12.80 -10.12
C TYR A 360 16.18 -11.56 -10.57
N ARG A 361 15.51 -10.57 -11.19
CA ARG A 361 16.16 -9.30 -11.55
C ARG A 361 16.70 -8.54 -10.33
N ARG A 362 16.10 -8.75 -9.16
CA ARG A 362 16.56 -8.18 -7.88
C ARG A 362 17.67 -9.00 -7.20
N GLY A 363 18.18 -10.04 -7.85
CA GLY A 363 19.27 -10.88 -7.35
C GLY A 363 18.81 -12.05 -6.48
N LYS A 364 17.50 -12.35 -6.40
CA LYS A 364 17.05 -13.55 -5.69
C LYS A 364 17.45 -14.80 -6.48
N ILE A 365 18.18 -15.70 -5.83
CA ILE A 365 18.48 -17.03 -6.37
C ILE A 365 17.37 -17.96 -5.88
N GLY A 366 16.51 -18.37 -6.82
CA GLY A 366 15.41 -19.30 -6.59
C GLY A 366 14.04 -18.67 -6.28
N GLY A 367 13.02 -19.33 -6.80
CA GLY A 367 11.62 -18.91 -6.76
C GLY A 367 10.72 -19.99 -7.37
N HIS A 368 9.41 -19.84 -7.18
CA HIS A 368 8.42 -20.79 -7.74
C HIS A 368 7.84 -20.31 -9.09
N ASP A 369 7.98 -19.03 -9.36
CA ASP A 369 7.52 -18.31 -10.54
C ASP A 369 8.70 -17.54 -11.17
N LEU A 370 8.65 -17.34 -12.49
CA LEU A 370 9.57 -16.51 -13.25
C LEU A 370 8.78 -15.44 -14.01
N ASP A 371 9.24 -14.20 -14.00
CA ASP A 371 8.59 -13.10 -14.72
C ASP A 371 9.47 -12.64 -15.89
N ILE A 372 8.88 -12.48 -17.08
CA ILE A 372 9.56 -11.93 -18.26
C ILE A 372 8.74 -10.80 -18.86
N LEU A 373 9.42 -9.68 -19.13
CA LEU A 373 8.86 -8.54 -19.82
C LEU A 373 9.34 -8.51 -21.27
N LEU A 374 8.39 -8.37 -22.19
CA LEU A 374 8.56 -8.34 -23.63
C LEU A 374 8.09 -6.99 -24.20
N ALA A 375 8.71 -6.54 -25.27
CA ALA A 375 8.23 -5.44 -26.10
C ALA A 375 8.64 -5.67 -27.57
N PRO A 376 7.81 -5.29 -28.54
CA PRO A 376 8.23 -5.30 -29.94
C PRO A 376 9.46 -4.43 -30.16
N GLN A 377 10.39 -4.88 -31.00
CA GLN A 377 11.51 -4.05 -31.45
C GLN A 377 11.00 -3.07 -32.53
N CYS A 378 10.42 -1.95 -32.12
CA CYS A 378 10.13 -0.83 -33.02
C CYS A 378 11.19 0.27 -32.84
N ASP A 379 11.45 1.02 -33.90
CA ASP A 379 12.10 2.33 -33.78
C ASP A 379 11.23 3.19 -32.83
N PRO A 380 11.79 3.74 -31.73
CA PRO A 380 11.05 4.57 -30.77
C PRO A 380 10.41 5.81 -31.40
N SER A 381 10.77 6.16 -32.63
CA SER A 381 10.12 7.24 -33.41
C SER A 381 8.78 6.84 -34.05
N VAL A 382 8.46 5.55 -34.14
CA VAL A 382 7.16 5.08 -34.64
C VAL A 382 6.18 5.04 -33.48
N ASP A 383 5.36 6.08 -33.41
CA ASP A 383 4.26 6.25 -32.45
C ASP A 383 3.20 5.14 -32.63
N THR A 384 3.41 4.00 -31.96
CA THR A 384 2.51 2.82 -32.03
C THR A 384 1.18 3.03 -31.30
N ASP A 385 0.97 4.18 -30.64
CA ASP A 385 -0.27 4.49 -29.92
C ASP A 385 -1.43 4.93 -30.83
N ARG A 386 -1.21 4.97 -32.16
CA ARG A 386 -2.16 5.52 -33.15
C ARG A 386 -2.92 4.53 -34.04
N VAL A 387 -2.93 3.22 -33.76
CA VAL A 387 -3.67 2.26 -34.61
C VAL A 387 -4.52 1.28 -33.79
N PRO A 388 -5.87 1.26 -33.94
CA PRO A 388 -6.68 0.15 -33.45
C PRO A 388 -6.68 -1.02 -34.46
N PRO A 389 -6.80 -2.28 -34.01
CA PRO A 389 -6.82 -2.76 -32.64
C PRO A 389 -5.41 -3.25 -32.23
N GLN A 390 -4.70 -2.46 -31.41
CA GLN A 390 -3.41 -2.84 -30.81
C GLN A 390 -3.44 -4.22 -30.16
N ARG A 391 -4.60 -4.66 -29.67
CA ARG A 391 -4.75 -5.98 -29.06
C ARG A 391 -4.48 -7.12 -30.03
N GLU A 392 -4.97 -7.07 -31.28
CA GLU A 392 -4.75 -8.14 -32.26
C GLU A 392 -3.29 -8.23 -32.69
N ILE A 393 -2.63 -7.08 -32.91
CA ILE A 393 -1.19 -7.02 -33.23
C ILE A 393 -0.36 -7.54 -32.06
N ARG A 394 -0.74 -7.18 -30.83
CA ARG A 394 -0.03 -7.62 -29.63
C ARG A 394 -0.28 -9.09 -29.30
N ASP A 395 -1.49 -9.59 -29.53
CA ASP A 395 -1.80 -11.01 -29.46
C ASP A 395 -1.00 -11.77 -30.53
N ALA A 396 -0.84 -11.24 -31.74
CA ALA A 396 0.01 -11.83 -32.77
C ALA A 396 1.50 -11.89 -32.35
N HIS A 397 2.05 -10.84 -31.74
CA HIS A 397 3.42 -10.89 -31.19
C HIS A 397 3.57 -11.95 -30.09
N PHE A 398 2.56 -12.09 -29.24
CA PHE A 398 2.55 -13.15 -28.23
C PHE A 398 2.48 -14.54 -28.85
N ASP A 399 1.62 -14.72 -29.85
CA ASP A 399 1.42 -15.99 -30.52
C ASP A 399 2.67 -16.40 -31.30
N ASP A 400 3.36 -15.45 -31.94
CA ASP A 400 4.67 -15.67 -32.56
C ASP A 400 5.75 -16.05 -31.54
N PHE A 401 5.80 -15.36 -30.39
CA PHE A 401 6.69 -15.73 -29.28
C PHE A 401 6.44 -17.15 -28.79
N PHE A 402 5.18 -17.55 -28.56
CA PHE A 402 4.86 -18.89 -28.08
C PHE A 402 5.02 -19.96 -29.16
N ALA A 403 4.73 -19.67 -30.42
CA ALA A 403 5.00 -20.57 -31.54
C ALA A 403 6.50 -20.82 -31.67
N THR A 404 7.31 -19.77 -31.61
CA THR A 404 8.77 -19.86 -31.61
C THR A 404 9.26 -20.66 -30.42
N LEU A 405 8.79 -20.35 -29.22
CA LEU A 405 9.16 -21.09 -28.00
C LEU A 405 8.81 -22.57 -28.12
N ALA A 406 7.64 -22.92 -28.65
CA ALA A 406 7.25 -24.32 -28.86
C ALA A 406 8.13 -25.06 -29.88
N LEU A 407 8.69 -24.35 -30.87
CA LEU A 407 9.58 -24.91 -31.89
C LEU A 407 11.03 -25.00 -31.42
N SER A 408 11.50 -24.02 -30.64
CA SER A 408 12.92 -23.85 -30.30
C SER A 408 13.29 -24.34 -28.90
N SER A 409 12.30 -24.52 -28.01
CA SER A 409 12.56 -24.80 -26.61
C SER A 409 12.40 -26.27 -26.28
N PRO A 410 13.32 -26.84 -25.50
CA PRO A 410 13.09 -28.16 -24.92
C PRO A 410 12.02 -28.10 -23.80
N LEU A 411 11.60 -26.91 -23.34
CA LEU A 411 10.57 -26.76 -22.30
C LEU A 411 9.26 -27.39 -22.79
N GLY A 412 8.78 -28.42 -22.07
CA GLY A 412 7.61 -29.20 -22.46
C GLY A 412 6.28 -28.44 -22.30
N VAL A 413 5.20 -29.08 -22.78
CA VAL A 413 3.80 -28.64 -22.86
C VAL A 413 3.48 -27.34 -22.11
N GLN A 414 3.12 -26.34 -22.89
CA GLN A 414 2.57 -25.07 -22.43
C GLN A 414 1.08 -25.23 -22.12
N GLU A 415 0.68 -24.99 -20.87
CA GLU A 415 -0.73 -24.74 -20.56
C GLU A 415 -0.92 -23.28 -20.14
N GLU A 416 -1.74 -22.56 -20.90
CA GLU A 416 -2.18 -21.22 -20.52
C GLU A 416 -3.25 -21.31 -19.44
N LEU A 417 -3.01 -20.63 -18.31
CA LEU A 417 -3.95 -20.54 -17.20
C LEU A 417 -5.04 -19.49 -17.48
N ARG A 418 -5.86 -19.72 -18.52
CA ARG A 418 -6.99 -18.84 -18.81
C ARG A 418 -8.05 -18.94 -17.71
N GLY A 419 -8.50 -17.80 -17.20
CA GLY A 419 -9.66 -17.73 -16.29
C GLY A 419 -9.37 -17.96 -14.81
N ILE A 420 -8.12 -18.20 -14.41
CA ILE A 420 -7.71 -18.12 -13.00
C ILE A 420 -7.51 -16.64 -12.68
N GLY A 421 -8.60 -15.93 -12.43
CA GLY A 421 -8.55 -14.52 -12.07
C GLY A 421 -7.75 -14.35 -10.78
N HIS A 422 -6.48 -13.95 -10.88
CA HIS A 422 -5.93 -13.05 -9.88
C HIS A 422 -6.88 -11.85 -9.88
N GLY A 423 -7.69 -11.78 -8.81
CA GLY A 423 -8.96 -11.07 -8.81
C GLY A 423 -8.84 -9.74 -9.52
N LYS A 424 -9.70 -9.53 -10.54
CA LYS A 424 -9.80 -8.32 -11.37
C LYS A 424 -9.09 -7.20 -10.64
N VAL A 425 -7.89 -6.80 -11.09
CA VAL A 425 -7.20 -5.65 -10.50
C VAL A 425 -8.23 -4.54 -10.54
N LYS A 426 -8.88 -4.27 -9.39
CA LYS A 426 -10.10 -3.45 -9.36
C LYS A 426 -9.79 -2.00 -9.76
N HIS A 427 -8.51 -1.69 -9.94
CA HIS A 427 -7.99 -0.41 -10.38
C HIS A 427 -7.68 -0.32 -11.88
N SER A 428 -7.79 -1.38 -12.68
CA SER A 428 -7.58 -1.29 -14.13
C SER A 428 -8.58 -2.15 -14.90
N LYS A 429 -9.87 -1.80 -14.84
CA LYS A 429 -10.79 -2.15 -15.94
C LYS A 429 -10.43 -1.41 -17.26
N ARG A 430 -9.31 -0.69 -17.33
CA ARG A 430 -9.03 0.32 -18.36
C ARG A 430 -7.59 0.41 -18.84
N ASP A 431 -6.66 -0.40 -18.32
CA ASP A 431 -5.26 -0.31 -18.79
C ASP A 431 -4.90 -1.55 -19.60
N ASP A 432 -5.54 -1.65 -20.77
CA ASP A 432 -5.35 -2.73 -21.74
C ASP A 432 -3.95 -2.70 -22.37
N ARG A 433 -3.08 -1.77 -21.97
CA ARG A 433 -1.72 -1.58 -22.51
C ARG A 433 -0.73 -2.61 -22.04
N LEU A 434 -0.98 -3.32 -20.95
CA LEU A 434 -0.19 -4.49 -20.57
C LEU A 434 -1.02 -5.74 -20.80
N ILE A 435 -0.50 -6.67 -21.61
CA ILE A 435 -1.10 -7.98 -21.78
C ILE A 435 -0.20 -8.94 -20.98
N VAL A 436 -0.83 -9.68 -20.09
CA VAL A 436 -0.16 -10.64 -19.21
C VAL A 436 -0.73 -12.01 -19.53
N ARG A 437 0.13 -12.97 -19.82
CA ARG A 437 -0.23 -14.38 -19.91
C ARG A 437 0.47 -15.15 -18.79
N HIS A 438 -0.33 -15.78 -17.95
CA HIS A 438 0.15 -16.70 -16.91
C HIS A 438 0.26 -18.09 -17.53
N VAL A 439 1.47 -18.60 -17.60
CA VAL A 439 1.79 -19.83 -18.33
C VAL A 439 2.47 -20.81 -17.40
N VAL A 440 2.19 -22.09 -17.60
CA VAL A 440 2.88 -23.16 -16.90
C VAL A 440 3.69 -23.99 -17.88
N PHE A 441 4.93 -24.27 -17.50
CA PHE A 441 5.86 -25.09 -18.25
C PHE A 441 6.26 -26.31 -17.44
N ARG A 442 6.50 -27.42 -18.13
CA ARG A 442 7.13 -28.59 -17.50
C ARG A 442 8.61 -28.31 -17.27
N SER A 443 9.08 -28.60 -16.07
CA SER A 443 10.51 -28.59 -15.78
C SER A 443 11.19 -29.79 -16.44
N LEU A 444 12.30 -29.54 -17.12
CA LEU A 444 13.18 -30.58 -17.63
C LEU A 444 14.18 -31.07 -16.58
N ALA A 445 14.60 -30.17 -15.69
CA ALA A 445 15.51 -30.48 -14.61
C ALA A 445 14.83 -31.33 -13.51
N VAL A 446 13.50 -31.26 -13.42
CA VAL A 446 12.72 -31.86 -12.33
C VAL A 446 11.54 -32.62 -12.90
N PRO A 447 11.67 -33.94 -13.07
CA PRO A 447 10.59 -34.78 -13.59
C PRO A 447 9.29 -34.60 -12.82
N GLY A 448 8.20 -34.35 -13.56
CA GLY A 448 6.87 -34.16 -12.99
C GLY A 448 6.61 -32.78 -12.36
N ALA A 449 7.60 -31.89 -12.35
CA ALA A 449 7.41 -30.54 -11.83
C ALA A 449 6.91 -29.57 -12.90
N PHE A 450 6.11 -28.61 -12.45
CA PHE A 450 5.57 -27.52 -13.23
C PHE A 450 6.10 -26.18 -12.69
N ARG A 451 6.36 -25.24 -13.58
CA ARG A 451 6.87 -23.89 -13.27
C ARG A 451 5.96 -22.83 -13.84
N HIS A 452 5.59 -21.88 -13.00
CA HIS A 452 4.83 -20.72 -13.44
C HIS A 452 5.77 -19.71 -14.08
N VAL A 453 5.32 -19.15 -15.20
CA VAL A 453 5.98 -18.04 -15.87
C VAL A 453 4.94 -16.99 -16.21
N ASP A 454 5.15 -15.78 -15.72
CA ASP A 454 4.36 -14.61 -16.06
C ASP A 454 5.03 -13.91 -17.24
N VAL A 455 4.38 -13.99 -18.40
CA VAL A 455 4.87 -13.36 -19.64
C VAL A 455 4.08 -12.08 -19.87
N VAL A 456 4.78 -10.95 -19.90
CA VAL A 456 4.19 -9.62 -19.95
C VAL A 456 4.61 -8.92 -21.23
N LEU A 457 3.67 -8.46 -22.05
CA LEU A 457 3.97 -7.67 -23.25
C LEU A 457 3.56 -6.22 -23.03
N ALA A 458 4.55 -5.33 -23.07
CA ALA A 458 4.40 -3.88 -22.96
C ALA A 458 4.71 -3.18 -24.29
N PRO A 459 3.95 -2.14 -24.66
CA PRO A 459 4.36 -1.19 -25.69
C PRO A 459 5.71 -0.54 -25.34
N PRO A 460 6.54 -0.21 -26.34
CA PRO A 460 7.81 0.47 -26.11
C PRO A 460 7.67 1.79 -25.32
N SER A 461 6.57 2.53 -25.52
CA SER A 461 6.29 3.81 -24.85
C SER A 461 6.14 3.72 -23.33
N ILE A 462 5.82 2.53 -22.79
CA ILE A 462 5.69 2.32 -21.34
C ILE A 462 6.72 1.32 -20.80
N TRP A 463 7.74 0.96 -21.59
CA TRP A 463 8.75 -0.04 -21.21
C TRP A 463 9.38 0.24 -19.85
N ALA A 464 9.81 1.48 -19.59
CA ALA A 464 10.46 1.83 -18.31
C ALA A 464 9.51 1.67 -17.11
N HIS A 465 8.23 2.00 -17.28
CA HIS A 465 7.21 1.85 -16.24
C HIS A 465 6.91 0.38 -15.95
N ALA A 466 6.73 -0.41 -17.02
CA ALA A 466 6.50 -1.83 -16.92
C ALA A 466 7.71 -2.54 -16.29
N LEU A 467 8.92 -2.16 -16.71
CA LEU A 467 10.16 -2.69 -16.17
C LEU A 467 10.29 -2.38 -14.67
N LEU A 468 10.12 -1.12 -14.26
CA LEU A 468 10.14 -0.74 -12.85
C LEU A 468 9.08 -1.51 -12.07
N GLY A 469 7.87 -1.54 -12.60
CA GLY A 469 6.68 -2.17 -12.06
C GLY A 469 6.82 -3.65 -11.75
N TRP A 470 7.18 -4.43 -12.76
CA TRP A 470 7.33 -5.88 -12.68
C TRP A 470 8.63 -6.31 -12.02
N SER A 471 9.63 -5.42 -11.93
CA SER A 471 10.84 -5.68 -11.15
C SER A 471 10.60 -5.71 -9.65
N GLY A 472 9.49 -5.18 -9.14
CA GLY A 472 9.16 -5.23 -7.71
C GLY A 472 10.19 -4.55 -6.77
N SER A 473 10.26 -4.91 -5.49
CA SER A 473 9.36 -5.83 -4.75
C SER A 473 7.92 -5.30 -4.63
N ARG A 474 6.97 -6.14 -4.20
CA ARG A 474 5.58 -5.70 -3.94
C ARG A 474 5.51 -4.50 -3.00
N ASN A 475 6.35 -4.48 -1.96
CA ASN A 475 6.36 -3.38 -1.00
C ASN A 475 7.07 -2.14 -1.52
N PHE A 476 8.13 -2.30 -2.32
CA PHE A 476 8.75 -1.19 -3.06
C PHE A 476 7.73 -0.49 -3.97
N GLN A 477 6.98 -1.28 -4.75
CA GLN A 477 5.92 -0.83 -5.65
C GLN A 477 4.78 -0.11 -4.93
N ARG A 478 4.35 -0.64 -3.77
CA ARG A 478 3.38 0.06 -2.92
C ARG A 478 3.95 1.38 -2.41
N SER A 479 5.20 1.37 -1.96
CA SER A 479 5.83 2.54 -1.38
C SER A 479 6.02 3.69 -2.36
N ILE A 480 6.39 3.41 -3.63
CA ILE A 480 6.51 4.48 -4.62
C ILE A 480 5.14 5.09 -4.92
N ARG A 481 4.07 4.29 -5.05
CA ARG A 481 2.70 4.81 -5.23
C ARG A 481 2.20 5.62 -4.04
N GLU A 482 2.53 5.17 -2.83
CA GLU A 482 2.22 5.91 -1.60
C GLU A 482 3.00 7.23 -1.53
N PHE A 483 4.28 7.22 -1.91
CA PHE A 483 5.10 8.43 -2.00
C PHE A 483 4.50 9.43 -3.00
N THR A 484 4.20 9.00 -4.23
CA THR A 484 3.62 9.89 -5.25
C THR A 484 2.28 10.49 -4.81
N SER A 485 1.43 9.69 -4.17
CA SER A 485 0.14 10.14 -3.64
C SER A 485 0.32 11.12 -2.47
N HIS A 486 1.22 10.80 -1.54
CA HIS A 486 1.47 11.63 -0.36
C HIS A 486 2.04 12.99 -0.71
N CYS A 487 3.00 13.03 -1.63
CA CYS A 487 3.61 14.28 -2.03
C CYS A 487 2.61 15.20 -2.74
N HIS A 488 1.61 14.65 -3.43
CA HIS A 488 0.45 15.44 -3.86
C HIS A 488 -0.35 16.00 -2.67
N ASP A 489 -0.74 15.14 -1.71
CA ASP A 489 -1.62 15.54 -0.61
C ASP A 489 -1.00 16.64 0.28
N HIS A 490 0.33 16.72 0.33
CA HIS A 490 1.11 17.72 1.08
C HIS A 490 1.79 18.74 0.14
N ASN A 491 1.20 18.93 -1.05
CA ASN A 491 1.48 20.03 -1.97
C ASN A 491 2.95 20.15 -2.46
N TRP A 492 3.73 19.07 -2.47
CA TRP A 492 5.15 18.91 -2.86
C TRP A 492 6.18 19.92 -2.30
N ARG A 493 5.77 21.12 -1.88
CA ARG A 493 6.60 22.22 -1.36
C ARG A 493 7.30 21.85 -0.06
N ASP A 494 6.70 20.99 0.75
CA ASP A 494 7.30 20.49 1.99
C ASP A 494 8.29 19.34 1.75
N THR A 495 8.37 18.84 0.51
CA THR A 495 9.33 17.80 0.09
C THR A 495 10.50 18.46 -0.64
N LYS A 496 11.44 19.05 0.11
CA LYS A 496 12.73 19.61 -0.37
C LYS A 496 12.68 20.30 -1.75
N GLY A 497 11.82 21.31 -1.95
CA GLY A 497 11.98 22.27 -3.06
C GLY A 497 11.91 21.71 -4.49
N ILE A 498 11.37 20.51 -4.70
CA ILE A 498 11.20 19.94 -6.05
C ILE A 498 9.77 20.23 -6.52
N GLU A 499 9.62 21.24 -7.39
CA GLU A 499 8.37 21.47 -8.10
C GLU A 499 8.29 20.50 -9.29
N ILE A 500 7.52 19.42 -9.15
CA ILE A 500 7.25 18.50 -10.27
C ILE A 500 6.27 19.18 -11.23
N LYS A 501 6.84 19.86 -12.22
CA LYS A 501 6.11 20.29 -13.42
C LYS A 501 6.12 19.12 -14.40
N GLY A 502 4.95 18.80 -14.97
CA GLY A 502 4.90 17.97 -16.17
C GLY A 502 5.90 18.52 -17.19
N LYS A 503 6.69 17.65 -17.81
CA LYS A 503 7.69 18.11 -18.78
C LYS A 503 6.96 18.52 -20.06
N ARG A 504 7.60 19.36 -20.87
CA ARG A 504 7.09 19.74 -22.20
C ARG A 504 7.01 18.46 -23.05
N GLY A 505 5.81 17.96 -23.33
CA GLY A 505 5.56 16.70 -24.04
C GLY A 505 4.22 16.68 -24.75
N TRP A 506 3.94 15.61 -25.52
CA TRP A 506 2.66 15.43 -26.20
C TRP A 506 1.59 14.98 -25.21
N ASN A 507 0.62 15.84 -24.95
CA ASN A 507 -0.38 15.57 -23.93
C ASN A 507 -1.62 14.94 -24.50
N LEU A 508 -2.11 13.87 -23.89
CA LEU A 508 -3.33 13.17 -24.30
C LEU A 508 -4.50 13.57 -23.40
N ASP A 509 -5.65 13.91 -23.98
CA ASP A 509 -6.89 14.08 -23.22
C ASP A 509 -7.49 12.73 -22.79
N ALA A 510 -8.64 12.78 -22.13
CA ALA A 510 -9.36 11.59 -21.69
C ALA A 510 -9.80 10.65 -22.85
N ASN A 511 -9.72 11.10 -24.10
CA ASN A 511 -10.03 10.34 -25.31
C ASN A 511 -8.76 9.83 -26.03
N GLY A 512 -7.57 10.12 -25.51
CA GLY A 512 -6.31 9.79 -26.17
C GLY A 512 -5.95 10.76 -27.31
N GLU A 513 -6.66 11.88 -27.46
CA GLU A 513 -6.35 12.88 -28.49
C GLU A 513 -5.27 13.84 -28.01
N ARG A 514 -4.35 14.20 -28.91
CA ARG A 514 -3.30 15.17 -28.63
C ARG A 514 -3.91 16.54 -28.38
N THR A 515 -3.75 17.05 -27.17
CA THR A 515 -4.14 18.41 -26.82
C THR A 515 -3.01 19.37 -27.18
N PHE A 516 -3.34 20.34 -28.03
CA PHE A 516 -2.51 21.53 -28.25
C PHE A 516 -3.13 22.72 -27.50
N PRO A 517 -2.32 23.59 -26.87
CA PRO A 517 -0.86 23.57 -26.83
C PRO A 517 -0.32 22.57 -25.78
N ALA A 518 0.95 22.17 -25.93
CA ALA A 518 1.70 21.47 -24.90
C ALA A 518 1.38 22.09 -23.54
N VAL A 519 0.81 21.30 -22.63
CA VAL A 519 0.46 21.75 -21.28
C VAL A 519 1.75 21.79 -20.49
N GLU A 520 2.53 22.84 -20.73
CA GLU A 520 3.74 23.15 -20.01
C GLU A 520 3.35 23.54 -18.59
N GLY A 521 3.75 22.74 -17.59
CA GLY A 521 3.64 23.14 -16.20
C GLY A 521 2.23 23.53 -15.73
N ARG A 522 1.17 22.89 -16.23
CA ARG A 522 -0.16 23.08 -15.61
C ARG A 522 -0.08 22.66 -14.16
N ALA A 523 -0.35 23.62 -13.29
CA ALA A 523 -0.61 23.35 -11.90
C ALA A 523 -1.80 22.38 -11.79
N LEU A 524 -1.64 21.35 -10.95
CA LEU A 524 -2.72 20.45 -10.60
C LEU A 524 -3.91 21.25 -10.08
N ASP A 525 -5.12 20.97 -10.55
CA ASP A 525 -6.33 21.61 -10.03
C ASP A 525 -6.63 21.03 -8.63
N LEU A 526 -6.13 21.72 -7.60
CA LEU A 526 -6.32 21.35 -6.20
C LEU A 526 -7.82 21.34 -5.81
N ARG A 527 -8.67 22.13 -6.48
CA ARG A 527 -10.13 22.13 -6.22
C ARG A 527 -10.77 20.82 -6.68
N ARG A 528 -10.23 20.24 -7.77
CA ARG A 528 -10.59 18.90 -8.27
C ARG A 528 -9.82 17.77 -7.60
N ARG A 529 -8.89 18.07 -6.69
CA ARG A 529 -7.99 17.10 -6.02
C ARG A 529 -7.20 16.27 -7.03
N GLU A 530 -6.69 16.95 -8.06
CA GLU A 530 -5.89 16.31 -9.10
C GLU A 530 -4.51 15.94 -8.60
N HIS A 531 -4.10 14.69 -8.80
CA HIS A 531 -2.82 14.18 -8.33
C HIS A 531 -2.12 13.30 -9.34
N TRP A 532 -0.78 13.29 -9.23
CA TRP A 532 0.04 12.32 -9.95
C TRP A 532 -0.21 10.91 -9.41
N HIS A 533 -0.49 10.00 -10.32
CA HIS A 533 -0.62 8.58 -10.09
C HIS A 533 0.37 7.83 -10.96
N TRP A 534 1.20 7.00 -10.33
CA TRP A 534 2.13 6.13 -11.04
C TRP A 534 1.67 4.68 -10.99
N SER A 535 1.79 3.98 -12.12
CA SER A 535 1.55 2.54 -12.23
C SER A 535 2.56 1.89 -13.18
N GLN A 536 2.48 0.56 -13.34
CA GLN A 536 3.30 -0.16 -14.33
C GLN A 536 2.95 0.21 -15.77
N ALA A 537 1.82 0.87 -16.00
CA ALA A 537 1.32 1.23 -17.31
C ALA A 537 1.54 2.71 -17.66
N GLY A 538 2.18 3.48 -16.78
CA GLY A 538 2.54 4.86 -17.06
C GLY A 538 2.38 5.79 -15.87
N LEU A 539 2.50 7.08 -16.18
CA LEU A 539 2.25 8.20 -15.30
C LEU A 539 0.99 8.96 -15.74
N PHE A 540 0.11 9.23 -14.78
CA PHE A 540 -1.20 9.83 -15.02
C PHE A 540 -1.45 10.97 -14.05
N ILE A 541 -2.29 11.92 -14.45
CA ILE A 541 -2.99 12.80 -13.52
C ILE A 541 -4.42 12.28 -13.38
N VAL A 542 -4.82 12.08 -12.13
CA VAL A 542 -6.14 11.58 -11.78
C VAL A 542 -6.82 12.54 -10.82
N SER A 543 -8.14 12.63 -10.83
CA SER A 543 -8.91 13.31 -9.78
C SER A 543 -9.60 12.35 -8.85
N GLY A 544 -9.86 12.82 -7.63
CA GLY A 544 -10.53 12.06 -6.59
C GLY A 544 -9.60 11.67 -5.45
N SER A 545 -10.04 10.74 -4.62
CA SER A 545 -9.27 10.28 -3.46
C SER A 545 -8.99 8.80 -3.60
N THR A 546 -7.72 8.40 -3.46
CA THR A 546 -7.31 6.99 -3.39
C THR A 546 -7.90 6.26 -2.18
N THR A 547 -8.36 6.99 -1.16
CA THR A 547 -8.87 6.44 0.10
C THR A 547 -10.40 6.36 0.16
N SER A 548 -11.11 7.06 -0.73
CA SER A 548 -12.58 7.07 -0.77
C SER A 548 -13.10 5.93 -1.65
N LYS A 549 -13.74 4.92 -1.03
CA LYS A 549 -14.48 3.88 -1.78
C LYS A 549 -15.67 4.45 -2.57
N ASP A 550 -16.13 5.66 -2.24
CA ASP A 550 -17.35 6.26 -2.75
C ASP A 550 -17.10 7.22 -3.93
N ARG A 551 -15.83 7.46 -4.32
CA ARG A 551 -15.48 8.28 -5.48
C ARG A 551 -14.51 7.53 -6.40
N PRO A 552 -14.92 7.15 -7.62
CA PRO A 552 -14.00 6.52 -8.55
C PRO A 552 -12.85 7.48 -8.88
N ILE A 553 -11.64 6.93 -8.98
CA ILE A 553 -10.50 7.64 -9.53
C ILE A 553 -10.83 7.93 -11.01
N LEU A 554 -10.90 9.21 -11.36
CA LEU A 554 -11.12 9.63 -12.75
C LEU A 554 -9.77 9.94 -13.37
N HIS A 555 -9.40 9.18 -14.41
CA HIS A 555 -8.25 9.51 -15.26
C HIS A 555 -8.58 10.79 -16.01
N LEU A 556 -7.83 11.85 -15.73
CA LEU A 556 -8.07 13.15 -16.34
C LEU A 556 -7.06 13.45 -17.44
N TYR A 557 -5.84 12.96 -17.26
CA TYR A 557 -4.72 13.28 -18.13
C TYR A 557 -3.65 12.19 -18.03
N GLU A 558 -2.93 12.02 -19.11
CA GLU A 558 -1.79 11.13 -19.20
C GLU A 558 -0.55 11.89 -19.67
N GLU A 559 0.58 11.64 -18.99
CA GLU A 559 1.86 12.16 -19.41
C GLU A 559 2.37 11.41 -20.64
N ASP A 560 3.15 12.09 -21.48
CA ASP A 560 3.87 11.44 -22.58
C ASP A 560 4.93 10.46 -22.04
N ASN A 561 4.50 9.21 -21.85
CA ASN A 561 5.32 8.16 -21.25
C ASN A 561 6.54 7.80 -22.10
N ALA A 562 6.54 8.13 -23.40
CA ALA A 562 7.67 7.89 -24.30
C ALA A 562 8.94 8.67 -23.90
N HIS A 563 8.82 9.69 -23.04
CA HIS A 563 9.99 10.38 -22.50
C HIS A 563 10.75 9.57 -21.43
N PHE A 564 10.14 8.54 -20.86
CA PHE A 564 10.77 7.68 -19.85
C PHE A 564 11.37 6.45 -20.53
N GLN A 565 12.61 6.59 -20.99
CA GLN A 565 13.33 5.53 -21.70
C GLN A 565 13.97 4.51 -20.75
N LYS A 566 14.27 4.94 -19.52
CA LYS A 566 14.89 4.12 -18.47
C LYS A 566 14.17 4.32 -17.15
N GLU A 567 14.28 3.34 -16.26
CA GLU A 567 13.73 3.44 -14.91
C GLU A 567 14.23 4.69 -14.17
N ALA A 568 15.52 5.07 -14.36
CA ALA A 568 16.12 6.24 -13.74
C ALA A 568 15.40 7.56 -14.07
N ASP A 569 14.79 7.66 -15.25
CA ASP A 569 14.02 8.84 -15.66
C ASP A 569 12.78 9.02 -14.77
N ILE A 570 12.16 7.91 -14.36
CA ILE A 570 11.00 7.90 -13.45
C ILE A 570 11.41 8.34 -12.05
N PHE A 571 12.55 7.86 -11.54
CA PHE A 571 13.06 8.29 -10.24
C PHE A 571 13.41 9.78 -10.25
N HIS A 572 14.10 10.24 -11.29
CA HIS A 572 14.44 11.65 -11.46
C HIS A 572 13.20 12.53 -11.54
N PHE A 573 12.16 12.10 -12.25
CA PHE A 573 10.87 12.82 -12.31
C PHE A 573 10.26 13.05 -10.91
N PHE A 574 10.37 12.06 -10.03
CA PHE A 574 9.87 12.15 -8.66
C PHE A 574 10.87 12.76 -7.65
N GLY A 575 12.04 13.21 -8.10
CA GLY A 575 13.07 13.73 -7.21
C GLY A 575 13.64 12.67 -6.26
N LEU A 576 13.62 11.40 -6.68
CA LEU A 576 14.15 10.27 -5.93
C LEU A 576 15.55 9.91 -6.43
N ASP A 577 16.43 9.53 -5.52
CA ASP A 577 17.67 8.85 -5.89
C ASP A 577 17.33 7.52 -6.58
N TYR A 578 17.98 7.25 -7.71
CA TYR A 578 17.78 5.99 -8.41
C TYR A 578 18.17 4.81 -7.51
N ARG A 579 17.28 3.83 -7.42
CA ARG A 579 17.55 2.54 -6.77
C ARG A 579 17.73 1.48 -7.83
N ALA A 580 18.90 0.83 -7.84
CA ALA A 580 19.16 -0.29 -8.73
C ALA A 580 18.23 -1.46 -8.36
N PRO A 581 17.92 -2.41 -9.29
CA PRO A 581 16.96 -3.48 -9.02
C PRO A 581 17.29 -4.33 -7.78
N ARG A 582 18.59 -4.60 -7.55
CA ARG A 582 19.08 -5.32 -6.36
C ARG A 582 18.83 -4.60 -5.04
N GLU A 583 18.58 -3.29 -5.08
CA GLU A 583 18.28 -2.45 -3.90
C GLU A 583 16.78 -2.29 -3.64
N ARG A 584 15.92 -3.01 -4.37
CA ARG A 584 14.46 -2.92 -4.26
C ARG A 584 13.84 -4.10 -3.52
N CYS A 585 14.60 -4.78 -2.66
CA CYS A 585 14.19 -5.98 -1.93
C CYS A 585 13.39 -5.71 -0.64
N ALA A 586 12.64 -4.60 -0.63
CA ALA A 586 11.78 -4.13 0.45
C ALA A 586 10.78 -5.20 0.92
#